data_AF-L0R6P1-F1
#
_entry.id   AF-L0R6P1-F1
#
_cell.length_a   1.000
_cell.length_b   1.000
_cell.length_c   1.000
_cell.angle_alpha   90.00
_cell.angle_beta   90.00
_cell.angle_gamma   90.00
#
_symmetry.space_group_name_H-M   'P 1'
#
loop_
_entity.id
_entity.type
_entity.pdbx_description
1 polymer ?
#
loop_
_entity_poly.entity_id
_entity_poly.type
_entity_poly.pdbx_seq_one_letter_code
_entity_poly.pdbx_strand_id
1 'polypeptide(L)'
;MTKSRLRRALLISLTAVSCMLFQLVSAHAFGLSDLSSSAETAKSAAEGTSLLSKAKKVYSGFYDSTENLIDAQTATMSLINPTRHANAVAELGSINSESGVSKLFKMVAFSESMDSTTQGMDLTGRLTAILTDPASLEKAKGIYNNASGAYTSGSKSIIEAKTLYQEIKNFIASPSSKGLSESLLSGLGSYSDKILPFIIEHGPARVKTAAGIADAFKGFL
;
A
#
# COMPACT_ATOMS: atom_id res chain seq x y z
N MET A 1 61.06 15.47 -5.48
CA MET A 1 61.34 14.29 -6.34
C MET A 1 62.12 13.25 -5.54
N THR A 2 62.02 11.97 -5.93
CA THR A 2 62.73 10.76 -5.41
C THR A 2 62.27 10.11 -4.09
N LYS A 3 61.06 9.54 -4.06
CA LYS A 3 60.78 8.28 -3.30
C LYS A 3 59.88 7.30 -4.08
N SER A 4 59.89 7.33 -5.42
CA SER A 4 59.09 6.45 -6.30
C SER A 4 59.73 5.09 -6.63
N ARG A 5 60.82 4.70 -5.95
CA ARG A 5 61.53 3.44 -6.23
C ARG A 5 61.30 2.31 -5.22
N LEU A 6 60.69 2.57 -4.06
CA LEU A 6 60.36 1.48 -3.11
C LEU A 6 59.04 0.74 -3.47
N ARG A 7 58.18 1.34 -4.29
CA ARG A 7 56.85 0.78 -4.64
C ARG A 7 56.86 -0.25 -5.77
N ARG A 8 58.01 -0.60 -6.36
CA ARG A 8 58.09 -1.57 -7.48
C ARG A 8 58.86 -2.87 -7.17
N ALA A 9 59.51 -2.98 -6.01
CA ALA A 9 60.25 -4.19 -5.62
C ALA A 9 59.47 -5.12 -4.67
N LEU A 10 58.35 -4.66 -4.10
CA LEU A 10 57.51 -5.44 -3.18
C LEU A 10 56.30 -6.11 -3.86
N LEU A 11 56.18 -5.98 -5.18
CA LEU A 11 55.06 -6.49 -5.98
C LEU A 11 55.39 -7.75 -6.79
N ILE A 12 56.57 -8.36 -6.59
CA ILE A 12 57.03 -9.50 -7.43
C ILE A 12 57.51 -10.72 -6.60
N SER A 13 57.48 -10.68 -5.26
CA SER A 13 57.99 -11.78 -4.43
C SER A 13 56.96 -12.30 -3.41
N LEU A 14 55.81 -12.78 -3.90
CA LEU A 14 55.13 -13.92 -3.24
C LEU A 14 54.03 -14.57 -4.11
N THR A 15 54.13 -14.49 -5.43
CA THR A 15 53.30 -15.27 -6.38
C THR A 15 53.91 -16.64 -6.71
N ALA A 16 54.83 -17.15 -5.88
CA ALA A 16 55.54 -18.41 -6.08
C ALA A 16 55.56 -19.31 -4.82
N VAL A 17 54.52 -19.22 -3.97
CA VAL A 17 54.18 -20.27 -3.00
C VAL A 17 52.75 -20.71 -3.27
N SER A 18 52.52 -21.03 -4.53
CA SER A 18 51.39 -21.84 -4.98
C SER A 18 51.99 -23.17 -5.43
N CYS A 19 51.35 -24.25 -5.00
CA CYS A 19 51.58 -25.65 -5.38
C CYS A 19 52.59 -26.43 -4.52
N MET A 20 52.02 -27.42 -3.85
CA MET A 20 52.67 -28.57 -3.20
C MET A 20 53.17 -28.34 -1.78
N LEU A 21 52.25 -28.43 -0.83
CA LEU A 21 52.34 -29.38 0.29
C LEU A 21 50.93 -29.61 0.86
N PHE A 22 50.17 -30.46 0.16
CA PHE A 22 49.05 -31.18 0.76
C PHE A 22 49.62 -32.24 1.69
N GLN A 23 49.38 -32.15 3.01
CA GLN A 23 49.05 -33.30 3.87
C GLN A 23 48.19 -32.84 5.06
N LEU A 24 46.88 -33.05 4.90
CA LEU A 24 45.93 -33.56 5.90
C LEU A 24 46.04 -33.05 7.35
N VAL A 25 45.29 -31.99 7.64
CA VAL A 25 44.46 -31.94 8.85
C VAL A 25 43.04 -31.65 8.41
N SER A 26 42.16 -32.62 8.67
CA SER A 26 40.73 -32.69 8.39
C SER A 26 40.06 -31.34 8.06
N ALA A 27 39.73 -31.19 6.77
CA ALA A 27 38.65 -30.32 6.34
C ALA A 27 37.41 -30.67 7.16
N HIS A 28 37.09 -29.85 8.16
CA HIS A 28 35.73 -29.80 8.67
C HIS A 28 34.88 -29.32 7.51
N ALA A 29 33.96 -30.18 7.09
CA ALA A 29 32.97 -29.89 6.08
C ALA A 29 32.30 -28.56 6.41
N PHE A 30 32.62 -27.51 5.66
CA PHE A 30 31.59 -26.56 5.26
C PHE A 30 30.62 -27.37 4.42
N GLY A 31 29.67 -28.00 5.08
CA GLY A 31 28.69 -28.86 4.45
C GLY A 31 27.92 -28.05 3.43
N LEU A 32 27.58 -28.67 2.31
CA LEU A 32 26.60 -28.13 1.35
C LEU A 32 25.31 -27.67 2.04
N SER A 33 25.00 -28.18 3.23
CA SER A 33 23.94 -27.76 4.14
C SER A 33 24.07 -26.34 4.71
N ASP A 34 25.28 -25.78 4.88
CA ASP A 34 25.47 -24.38 5.28
C ASP A 34 25.26 -23.41 4.11
N LEU A 35 25.59 -23.85 2.89
CA LEU A 35 25.32 -23.11 1.66
C LEU A 35 23.84 -23.20 1.24
N SER A 36 23.20 -24.37 1.42
CA SER A 36 21.77 -24.51 1.18
C SER A 36 21.00 -23.65 2.18
N SER A 37 21.24 -23.80 3.49
CA SER A 37 20.48 -23.08 4.51
C SER A 37 20.60 -21.57 4.41
N SER A 38 21.77 -21.05 4.02
CA SER A 38 21.96 -19.62 3.72
C SER A 38 21.28 -19.18 2.43
N ALA A 39 21.26 -20.00 1.37
CA ALA A 39 20.52 -19.73 0.14
C ALA A 39 19.00 -19.82 0.31
N GLU A 40 18.51 -20.80 1.07
CA GLU A 40 17.10 -20.93 1.46
C GLU A 40 16.67 -19.73 2.31
N THR A 41 17.47 -19.33 3.29
CA THR A 41 17.19 -18.13 4.11
C THR A 41 17.17 -16.86 3.24
N ALA A 42 18.12 -16.70 2.31
CA ALA A 42 18.15 -15.56 1.40
C ALA A 42 16.94 -15.53 0.45
N LYS A 43 16.53 -16.70 -0.06
CA LYS A 43 15.33 -16.84 -0.90
C LYS A 43 14.07 -16.47 -0.11
N SER A 44 13.91 -17.01 1.09
CA SER A 44 12.77 -16.69 1.95
C SER A 44 12.76 -15.21 2.37
N ALA A 45 13.91 -14.60 2.62
CA ALA A 45 14.00 -13.16 2.87
C ALA A 45 13.55 -12.33 1.66
N ALA A 46 13.90 -12.75 0.44
CA ALA A 46 13.47 -12.10 -0.79
C ALA A 46 11.95 -12.25 -1.01
N GLU A 47 11.41 -13.45 -0.78
CA GLU A 47 9.96 -13.72 -0.84
C GLU A 47 9.19 -12.87 0.18
N GLY A 48 9.63 -12.85 1.44
CA GLY A 48 9.03 -12.02 2.48
C GLY A 48 9.10 -10.53 2.17
N THR A 49 10.21 -10.05 1.62
CA THR A 49 10.35 -8.64 1.18
C THR A 49 9.41 -8.32 0.02
N SER A 50 9.25 -9.25 -0.93
CA SER A 50 8.29 -9.12 -2.03
C SER A 50 6.85 -9.04 -1.53
N LEU A 51 6.47 -9.90 -0.59
CA LEU A 51 5.14 -9.88 0.06
C LEU A 51 4.92 -8.55 0.80
N LEU A 52 5.90 -8.07 1.56
CA LEU A 52 5.80 -6.80 2.27
C LEU A 52 5.66 -5.61 1.30
N SER A 53 6.38 -5.65 0.16
CA SER A 53 6.28 -4.64 -0.90
C SER A 53 4.89 -4.64 -1.53
N LYS A 54 4.33 -5.81 -1.84
CA LYS A 54 2.93 -5.94 -2.29
C LYS A 54 1.95 -5.39 -1.24
N ALA A 55 2.17 -5.69 0.04
CA ALA A 55 1.28 -5.25 1.12
C ALA A 55 1.25 -3.72 1.24
N LYS A 56 2.43 -3.08 1.15
CA LYS A 56 2.55 -1.63 1.08
C LYS A 56 1.81 -1.03 -0.11
N LYS A 57 1.92 -1.65 -1.30
CA LYS A 57 1.19 -1.20 -2.49
C LYS A 57 -0.31 -1.31 -2.35
N VAL A 58 -0.82 -2.41 -1.78
CA VAL A 58 -2.25 -2.59 -1.50
C VAL A 58 -2.76 -1.52 -0.53
N TYR A 59 -2.01 -1.27 0.55
CA TYR A 59 -2.30 -0.21 1.50
C TYR A 59 -2.32 1.17 0.84
N SER A 60 -1.28 1.55 0.10
CA SER A 60 -1.24 2.84 -0.61
C SER A 60 -2.40 2.96 -1.59
N GLY A 61 -2.68 1.93 -2.39
CA GLY A 61 -3.81 1.98 -3.33
C GLY A 61 -5.16 2.12 -2.65
N PHE A 62 -5.35 1.51 -1.47
CA PHE A 62 -6.59 1.68 -0.71
C PHE A 62 -6.67 3.04 -0.02
N TYR A 63 -5.54 3.55 0.47
CA TYR A 63 -5.44 4.89 1.02
C TYR A 63 -5.80 5.95 -0.03
N ASP A 64 -5.18 5.89 -1.21
CA ASP A 64 -5.44 6.82 -2.32
C ASP A 64 -6.90 6.70 -2.81
N SER A 65 -7.43 5.48 -2.86
CA SER A 65 -8.86 5.23 -3.15
C SER A 65 -9.77 5.95 -2.14
N THR A 66 -9.44 5.85 -0.86
CA THR A 66 -10.23 6.47 0.22
C THR A 66 -10.13 8.00 0.17
N GLU A 67 -8.96 8.55 -0.13
CA GLU A 67 -8.76 10.00 -0.33
C GLU A 67 -9.60 10.53 -1.48
N ASN A 68 -9.53 9.88 -2.65
CA ASN A 68 -10.35 10.23 -3.81
C ASN A 68 -11.86 10.14 -3.50
N LEU A 69 -12.29 9.14 -2.74
CA LEU A 69 -13.68 9.01 -2.33
C LEU A 69 -14.10 10.16 -1.42
N ILE A 70 -13.28 10.51 -0.42
CA ILE A 70 -13.52 11.64 0.47
C ILE A 70 -13.65 12.95 -0.31
N ASP A 71 -12.76 13.17 -1.29
CA ASP A 71 -12.81 14.36 -2.13
C ASP A 71 -14.12 14.41 -2.94
N ALA A 72 -14.52 13.28 -3.54
CA ALA A 72 -15.78 13.17 -4.26
C ALA A 72 -16.99 13.41 -3.34
N GLN A 73 -17.00 12.83 -2.14
CA GLN A 73 -18.06 13.02 -1.14
C GLN A 73 -18.15 14.47 -0.66
N THR A 74 -17.00 15.10 -0.36
CA THR A 74 -16.91 16.48 0.14
C THR A 74 -17.33 17.47 -0.94
N ALA A 75 -16.89 17.27 -2.19
CA ALA A 75 -17.29 18.07 -3.33
C ALA A 75 -18.78 17.88 -3.66
N THR A 76 -19.30 16.65 -3.60
CA THR A 76 -20.74 16.38 -3.72
C THR A 76 -21.53 17.13 -2.63
N MET A 77 -21.08 17.05 -1.38
CA MET A 77 -21.70 17.75 -0.24
C MET A 77 -21.75 19.27 -0.47
N SER A 78 -20.69 19.85 -1.03
CA SER A 78 -20.65 21.30 -1.30
C SER A 78 -21.70 21.75 -2.33
N LEU A 79 -22.17 20.84 -3.20
CA LEU A 79 -23.24 21.12 -4.15
C LEU A 79 -24.60 20.97 -3.47
N ILE A 80 -24.82 19.86 -2.78
CA ILE A 80 -26.16 19.45 -2.35
C ILE A 80 -26.52 19.92 -0.94
N ASN A 81 -25.53 20.21 -0.08
CA ASN A 81 -25.71 20.66 1.31
C ASN A 81 -24.49 21.49 1.80
N PRO A 82 -24.38 22.78 1.42
CA PRO A 82 -23.25 23.64 1.75
C PRO A 82 -23.00 23.79 3.26
N THR A 83 -24.06 23.77 4.09
CA THR A 83 -23.92 23.89 5.54
C THR A 83 -23.23 22.68 6.16
N ARG A 84 -23.60 21.46 5.73
CA ARG A 84 -22.90 20.23 6.16
C ARG A 84 -21.48 20.15 5.61
N HIS A 85 -21.24 20.71 4.42
CA HIS A 85 -19.91 20.75 3.82
C HIS A 85 -18.89 21.51 4.70
N ALA A 86 -19.25 22.66 5.27
CA ALA A 86 -18.34 23.42 6.14
C ALA A 86 -17.87 22.61 7.36
N ASN A 87 -18.78 21.87 7.99
CA ASN A 87 -18.45 20.99 9.12
C ASN A 87 -17.56 19.82 8.69
N ALA A 88 -17.85 19.22 7.52
CA ALA A 88 -17.06 18.13 6.95
C ALA A 88 -15.61 18.57 6.66
N VAL A 89 -15.42 19.79 6.15
CA VAL A 89 -14.07 20.37 5.91
C VAL A 89 -13.32 20.60 7.22
N ALA A 90 -13.99 21.06 8.28
CA ALA A 90 -13.35 21.22 9.59
C ALA A 90 -12.89 19.88 10.18
N GLU A 91 -13.71 18.84 10.07
CA GLU A 91 -13.37 17.49 10.52
C GLU A 91 -12.19 16.90 9.72
N LEU A 92 -12.16 17.09 8.40
CA LEU A 92 -11.02 16.71 7.56
C LEU A 92 -9.71 17.37 7.98
N GLY A 93 -9.78 18.63 8.42
CA GLY A 93 -8.62 19.33 8.98
C GLY A 93 -7.97 18.56 10.14
N SER A 94 -8.79 17.98 11.03
CA SER A 94 -8.30 17.16 12.16
C SER A 94 -7.73 15.81 11.73
N ILE A 95 -8.27 15.21 10.66
CA ILE A 95 -7.77 13.94 10.10
C ILE A 95 -6.43 14.15 9.40
N ASN A 96 -6.20 15.33 8.81
CA ASN A 96 -4.97 15.64 8.11
C ASN A 96 -3.73 15.78 9.01
N SER A 97 -3.92 16.02 10.32
CA SER A 97 -2.81 15.98 11.29
C SER A 97 -2.36 14.56 11.67
N GLU A 98 -3.12 13.53 11.28
CA GLU A 98 -2.81 12.13 11.58
C GLU A 98 -1.84 11.54 10.56
N SER A 99 -1.27 10.36 10.87
CA SER A 99 -0.36 9.67 9.95
C SER A 99 -0.55 8.15 9.95
N GLY A 100 -0.07 7.53 8.87
CA GLY A 100 -0.06 6.08 8.71
C GLY A 100 -1.45 5.45 8.80
N VAL A 101 -1.50 4.29 9.46
CA VAL A 101 -2.73 3.47 9.56
C VAL A 101 -3.83 4.17 10.36
N SER A 102 -3.48 4.97 11.37
CA SER A 102 -4.49 5.72 12.14
C SER A 102 -5.23 6.73 11.26
N LYS A 103 -4.49 7.41 10.36
CA LYS A 103 -5.10 8.31 9.38
C LYS A 103 -6.08 7.56 8.48
N LEU A 104 -5.67 6.39 7.94
CA LEU A 104 -6.55 5.58 7.09
C LEU A 104 -7.85 5.21 7.82
N PHE A 105 -7.78 4.77 9.07
CA PHE A 105 -8.96 4.37 9.84
C PHE A 105 -9.91 5.55 10.04
N LYS A 106 -9.37 6.72 10.38
CA LYS A 106 -10.15 7.95 10.52
C LYS A 106 -10.77 8.41 9.19
N MET A 107 -10.04 8.29 8.09
CA MET A 107 -10.55 8.59 6.75
C MET A 107 -11.73 7.69 6.38
N VAL A 108 -11.63 6.38 6.62
CA VAL A 108 -12.73 5.44 6.36
C VAL A 108 -13.95 5.77 7.23
N ALA A 109 -13.77 6.00 8.53
CA ALA A 109 -14.86 6.37 9.43
C ALA A 109 -15.51 7.70 9.02
N PHE A 110 -14.71 8.68 8.60
CA PHE A 110 -15.20 9.94 8.07
C PHE A 110 -16.01 9.74 6.78
N SER A 111 -15.49 8.96 5.83
CA SER A 111 -16.21 8.58 4.61
C SER A 111 -17.55 7.91 4.93
N GLU A 112 -17.57 6.97 5.88
CA GLU A 112 -18.79 6.30 6.36
C GLU A 112 -19.83 7.28 6.89
N SER A 113 -19.39 8.31 7.64
CA SER A 113 -20.29 9.34 8.17
C SER A 113 -20.99 10.17 7.07
N MET A 114 -20.36 10.28 5.89
CA MET A 114 -20.89 11.06 4.76
C MET A 114 -21.88 10.29 3.89
N ASP A 115 -21.87 8.94 3.93
CA ASP A 115 -22.62 8.07 3.01
C ASP A 115 -24.10 8.46 2.90
N SER A 116 -24.77 8.66 4.05
CA SER A 116 -26.20 8.97 4.12
C SER A 116 -26.61 10.21 3.31
N THR A 117 -25.69 11.17 3.16
CA THR A 117 -25.97 12.43 2.46
C THR A 117 -25.57 12.36 0.99
N THR A 118 -24.55 11.56 0.66
CA THR A 118 -23.98 11.43 -0.69
C THR A 118 -24.48 10.22 -1.47
N GLN A 119 -25.41 9.44 -0.93
CA GLN A 119 -26.04 8.27 -1.60
C GLN A 119 -27.58 8.24 -1.53
N GLY A 120 -28.23 9.37 -1.25
CA GLY A 120 -29.69 9.42 -1.15
C GLY A 120 -30.39 9.04 -2.46
N MET A 121 -31.60 8.45 -2.36
CA MET A 121 -32.45 8.00 -3.49
C MET A 121 -32.74 9.09 -4.55
N ASP A 122 -32.55 10.36 -4.22
CA ASP A 122 -32.78 11.51 -5.10
C ASP A 122 -31.51 12.34 -5.36
N LEU A 123 -30.31 11.75 -5.26
CA LEU A 123 -29.08 12.49 -5.57
C LEU A 123 -29.11 13.04 -7.00
N THR A 124 -29.46 12.20 -7.99
CA THR A 124 -29.55 12.63 -9.38
C THR A 124 -30.56 13.75 -9.58
N GLY A 125 -31.76 13.68 -8.99
CA GLY A 125 -32.77 14.74 -9.12
C GLY A 125 -32.32 16.06 -8.50
N ARG A 126 -31.69 16.02 -7.32
CA ARG A 126 -31.05 17.21 -6.71
C ARG A 126 -29.95 17.78 -7.57
N LEU A 127 -29.13 16.94 -8.20
CA LEU A 127 -28.07 17.37 -9.10
C LEU A 127 -28.62 18.00 -10.38
N THR A 128 -29.70 17.47 -10.96
CA THR A 128 -30.36 18.07 -12.14
C THR A 128 -30.83 19.50 -11.88
N ALA A 129 -31.27 19.80 -10.65
CA ALA A 129 -31.68 21.15 -10.28
C ALA A 129 -30.51 22.14 -10.06
N ILE A 130 -29.28 21.65 -9.87
CA ILE A 130 -28.11 22.44 -9.47
C ILE A 130 -27.09 22.56 -10.61
N LEU A 131 -26.94 21.53 -11.43
CA LEU A 131 -25.93 21.44 -12.49
C LEU A 131 -26.44 22.05 -13.79
N THR A 132 -26.60 23.37 -13.83
CA THR A 132 -27.19 24.09 -14.97
C THR A 132 -26.21 24.98 -15.72
N ASP A 133 -24.99 25.18 -15.21
CA ASP A 133 -23.99 26.08 -15.79
C ASP A 133 -22.63 25.40 -16.04
N PRO A 134 -21.76 25.96 -16.90
CA PRO A 134 -20.47 25.35 -17.23
C PRO A 134 -19.54 25.11 -16.03
N ALA A 135 -19.55 25.99 -15.03
CA ALA A 135 -18.68 25.84 -13.86
C ALA A 135 -19.13 24.68 -12.96
N SER A 136 -20.46 24.53 -12.80
CA SER A 136 -21.06 23.40 -12.09
C SER A 136 -20.78 22.06 -12.79
N LEU A 137 -20.75 22.04 -14.12
CA LEU A 137 -20.42 20.86 -14.93
C LEU A 137 -18.93 20.47 -14.85
N GLU A 138 -18.01 21.43 -14.80
CA GLU A 138 -16.59 21.13 -14.56
C GLU A 138 -16.36 20.52 -13.17
N LYS A 139 -17.09 21.02 -12.16
CA LYS A 139 -17.08 20.43 -10.82
C LYS A 139 -17.67 19.01 -10.82
N ALA A 140 -18.74 18.77 -11.57
CA ALA A 140 -19.33 17.44 -11.77
C ALA A 140 -18.33 16.45 -12.40
N LYS A 141 -17.55 16.89 -13.41
CA LYS A 141 -16.45 16.09 -13.99
C LYS A 141 -15.40 15.72 -12.95
N GLY A 142 -14.98 16.68 -12.13
CA GLY A 142 -14.02 16.43 -11.05
C GLY A 142 -14.53 15.37 -10.06
N ILE A 143 -15.78 15.51 -9.63
CA ILE A 143 -16.42 14.54 -8.72
C ILE A 143 -16.49 13.14 -9.35
N TYR A 144 -16.94 13.05 -10.60
CA TYR A 144 -17.00 11.79 -11.34
C TYR A 144 -15.62 11.12 -11.45
N ASN A 145 -14.58 11.88 -11.81
CA ASN A 145 -13.23 11.35 -11.98
C ASN A 145 -12.69 10.81 -10.66
N ASN A 146 -12.86 11.55 -9.56
CA ASN A 146 -12.42 11.12 -8.24
C ASN A 146 -13.20 9.87 -7.79
N ALA A 147 -14.53 9.85 -7.95
CA ALA A 147 -15.36 8.69 -7.60
C ALA A 147 -15.01 7.45 -8.44
N SER A 148 -14.82 7.61 -9.75
CA SER A 148 -14.44 6.52 -10.66
C SER A 148 -13.03 5.99 -10.38
N GLY A 149 -12.10 6.89 -10.07
CA GLY A 149 -10.74 6.57 -9.64
C GLY A 149 -10.75 5.79 -8.32
N ALA A 150 -11.53 6.25 -7.33
CA ALA A 150 -11.74 5.57 -6.06
C ALA A 150 -12.32 4.17 -6.24
N TYR A 151 -13.35 4.02 -7.08
CA TYR A 151 -13.96 2.73 -7.42
C TYR A 151 -12.92 1.76 -8.02
N THR A 152 -12.17 2.21 -9.02
CA THR A 152 -11.22 1.36 -9.75
C THR A 152 -10.06 0.91 -8.87
N SER A 153 -9.40 1.87 -8.22
CA SER A 153 -8.25 1.59 -7.33
C SER A 153 -8.66 0.78 -6.11
N GLY A 154 -9.79 1.13 -5.48
CA GLY A 154 -10.32 0.43 -4.31
C GLY A 154 -10.69 -1.01 -4.61
N SER A 155 -11.36 -1.26 -5.75
CA SER A 155 -11.70 -2.63 -6.17
C SER A 155 -10.46 -3.50 -6.33
N LYS A 156 -9.43 -2.96 -6.98
CA LYS A 156 -8.14 -3.65 -7.16
C LYS A 156 -7.48 -3.95 -5.81
N SER A 157 -7.39 -2.95 -4.92
CA SER A 157 -6.79 -3.14 -3.60
C SER A 157 -7.50 -4.17 -2.75
N ILE A 158 -8.84 -4.24 -2.78
CA ILE A 158 -9.60 -5.23 -2.01
C ILE A 158 -9.35 -6.65 -2.53
N ILE A 159 -9.36 -6.84 -3.85
CA ILE A 159 -9.08 -8.14 -4.46
C ILE A 159 -7.67 -8.59 -4.10
N GLU A 160 -6.68 -7.71 -4.26
CA GLU A 160 -5.29 -8.00 -3.91
C GLU A 160 -5.12 -8.24 -2.40
N ALA A 161 -5.83 -7.49 -1.53
CA ALA A 161 -5.78 -7.68 -0.09
C ALA A 161 -6.24 -9.07 0.33
N LYS A 162 -7.34 -9.59 -0.25
CA LYS A 162 -7.85 -10.93 0.05
C LYS A 162 -6.84 -12.02 -0.28
N THR A 163 -6.23 -11.93 -1.47
CA THR A 163 -5.19 -12.88 -1.89
C THR A 163 -3.96 -12.77 -0.99
N LEU A 164 -3.46 -11.55 -0.78
CA LEU A 164 -2.23 -11.31 -0.05
C LEU A 164 -2.33 -11.65 1.43
N TYR A 165 -3.50 -11.49 2.04
CA TYR A 165 -3.75 -11.91 3.42
C TYR A 165 -3.39 -13.40 3.62
N GLN A 166 -3.87 -14.27 2.72
CA GLN A 166 -3.57 -15.70 2.78
C GLN A 166 -2.11 -15.99 2.44
N GLU A 167 -1.55 -15.34 1.42
CA GLU A 167 -0.12 -15.51 1.06
C GLU A 167 0.81 -15.19 2.24
N ILE A 168 0.55 -14.09 2.95
CA ILE A 168 1.36 -13.67 4.10
C ILE A 168 1.16 -14.62 5.30
N LYS A 169 -0.08 -14.99 5.63
CA LYS A 169 -0.36 -15.94 6.72
C LYS A 169 0.35 -17.27 6.50
N ASN A 170 0.26 -17.81 5.28
CA ASN A 170 0.93 -19.05 4.91
C ASN A 170 2.46 -18.92 4.95
N PHE A 171 3.00 -17.80 4.47
CA PHE A 171 4.44 -17.54 4.53
C PHE A 171 4.94 -17.48 5.98
N ILE A 172 4.28 -16.72 6.86
CA ILE A 172 4.69 -16.59 8.27
C ILE A 172 4.62 -17.96 8.98
N ALA A 173 3.59 -18.76 8.72
CA ALA A 173 3.43 -20.10 9.32
C ALA A 173 4.41 -21.15 8.75
N SER A 174 5.05 -20.88 7.62
CA SER A 174 5.94 -21.83 6.95
C SER A 174 7.25 -22.06 7.72
N PRO A 175 7.87 -23.25 7.65
CA PRO A 175 9.20 -23.48 8.23
C PRO A 175 10.28 -22.56 7.66
N SER A 176 10.11 -22.09 6.42
CA SER A 176 11.00 -21.16 5.72
C SER A 176 11.03 -19.74 6.29
N SER A 177 10.08 -19.37 7.15
CA SER A 177 10.14 -18.10 7.87
C SER A 177 11.08 -18.15 9.08
N LYS A 178 11.47 -19.34 9.54
CA LYS A 178 12.38 -19.54 10.68
C LYS A 178 13.77 -19.02 10.32
N GLY A 179 14.27 -18.06 11.08
CA GLY A 179 15.58 -17.44 10.86
C GLY A 179 15.54 -16.13 10.07
N LEU A 180 14.36 -15.68 9.63
CA LEU A 180 14.19 -14.33 9.08
C LEU A 180 14.23 -13.26 10.17
N SER A 181 14.53 -12.02 9.77
CA SER A 181 14.59 -10.91 10.72
C SER A 181 13.21 -10.65 11.35
N GLU A 182 13.22 -10.40 12.67
CA GLU A 182 12.00 -10.07 13.42
C GLU A 182 11.29 -8.84 12.84
N SER A 183 12.04 -7.87 12.32
CA SER A 183 11.49 -6.69 11.64
C SER A 183 10.65 -7.03 10.40
N LEU A 184 11.10 -8.00 9.59
CA LEU A 184 10.38 -8.43 8.39
C LEU A 184 9.10 -9.18 8.78
N LEU A 185 9.22 -10.11 9.73
CA LEU A 185 8.09 -10.90 10.23
C LEU A 185 7.05 -10.03 10.94
N SER A 186 7.48 -9.08 11.76
CA SER A 186 6.60 -8.11 12.42
C SER A 186 5.92 -7.17 11.43
N GLY A 187 6.63 -6.75 10.38
CA GLY A 187 6.05 -5.98 9.29
C GLY A 187 4.94 -6.77 8.58
N LEU A 188 5.23 -7.98 8.13
CA LEU A 188 4.25 -8.88 7.51
C LEU A 188 3.07 -9.20 8.43
N GLY A 189 3.34 -9.47 9.71
CA GLY A 189 2.34 -9.65 10.77
C GLY A 189 1.41 -8.46 10.89
N SER A 190 1.96 -7.24 11.01
CA SER A 190 1.17 -6.01 11.09
C SER A 190 0.24 -5.80 9.90
N TYR A 191 0.69 -6.11 8.68
CA TYR A 191 -0.16 -6.03 7.50
C TYR A 191 -1.25 -7.12 7.52
N SER A 192 -0.88 -8.38 7.76
CA SER A 192 -1.84 -9.49 7.76
C SER A 192 -2.85 -9.45 8.91
N ASP A 193 -2.50 -8.92 10.08
CA ASP A 193 -3.37 -8.94 11.26
C ASP A 193 -4.23 -7.70 11.41
N LYS A 194 -3.84 -6.57 10.80
CA LYS A 194 -4.52 -5.28 10.99
C LYS A 194 -4.94 -4.65 9.67
N ILE A 195 -3.98 -4.40 8.79
CA ILE A 195 -4.21 -3.55 7.60
C ILE A 195 -5.05 -4.28 6.55
N LEU A 196 -4.66 -5.50 6.16
CA LEU A 196 -5.38 -6.26 5.13
C LEU A 196 -6.79 -6.66 5.59
N PRO A 197 -7.00 -7.15 6.83
CA PRO A 197 -8.36 -7.41 7.32
C PRO A 197 -9.24 -6.16 7.30
N PHE A 198 -8.71 -5.01 7.73
CA PHE A 198 -9.44 -3.74 7.69
C PHE A 198 -9.88 -3.37 6.27
N ILE A 199 -8.99 -3.49 5.27
CA ILE A 199 -9.32 -3.24 3.86
C ILE A 199 -10.39 -4.22 3.36
N ILE A 200 -10.29 -5.49 3.73
CA ILE A 200 -11.24 -6.54 3.33
C ILE A 200 -12.63 -6.27 3.92
N GLU A 201 -12.69 -5.80 5.16
CA GLU A 201 -13.92 -5.53 5.90
C GLU A 201 -14.61 -4.26 5.41
N HIS A 202 -13.90 -3.13 5.37
CA HIS A 202 -14.51 -1.82 5.08
C HIS A 202 -14.49 -1.47 3.60
N GLY A 203 -13.53 -2.00 2.83
CA GLY A 203 -13.33 -1.62 1.44
C GLY A 203 -14.53 -1.84 0.54
N PRO A 204 -15.26 -2.97 0.59
CA PRO A 204 -16.41 -3.21 -0.29
C PRO A 204 -17.48 -2.12 -0.20
N ALA A 205 -17.78 -1.62 1.00
CA ALA A 205 -18.73 -0.54 1.20
C ALA A 205 -18.21 0.79 0.63
N ARG A 206 -16.92 1.10 0.80
CA ARG A 206 -16.28 2.30 0.20
C ARG A 206 -16.33 2.26 -1.32
N VAL A 207 -16.02 1.11 -1.95
CA VAL A 207 -16.09 0.94 -3.40
C VAL A 207 -17.52 1.09 -3.92
N LYS A 208 -18.51 0.54 -3.21
CA LYS A 208 -19.93 0.72 -3.55
C LYS A 208 -20.35 2.18 -3.48
N THR A 209 -19.86 2.91 -2.47
CA THR A 209 -20.08 4.36 -2.31
C THR A 209 -19.51 5.13 -3.50
N ALA A 210 -18.27 4.84 -3.86
CA ALA A 210 -17.60 5.45 -5.01
C ALA A 210 -18.38 5.21 -6.31
N ALA A 211 -18.82 3.97 -6.55
CA ALA A 211 -19.63 3.64 -7.72
C ALA A 211 -20.95 4.42 -7.75
N GLY A 212 -21.68 4.49 -6.63
CA GLY A 212 -22.95 5.22 -6.56
C GLY A 212 -22.80 6.72 -6.85
N ILE A 213 -21.72 7.35 -6.37
CA ILE A 213 -21.42 8.75 -6.70
C ILE A 213 -21.05 8.89 -8.17
N ALA A 214 -20.18 8.02 -8.70
CA ALA A 214 -19.79 8.05 -10.11
C ALA A 214 -21.01 7.92 -11.03
N ASP A 215 -21.90 6.97 -10.75
CA ASP A 215 -23.11 6.74 -11.54
C ASP A 215 -24.07 7.95 -11.50
N ALA A 216 -24.22 8.60 -10.33
CA ALA A 216 -25.06 9.80 -10.21
C ALA A 216 -24.53 10.96 -11.06
N PHE A 217 -23.21 11.14 -11.13
CA PHE A 217 -22.59 12.24 -11.88
C PHE A 217 -22.39 11.93 -13.37
N LYS A 218 -22.32 10.65 -13.76
CA LYS A 218 -22.15 10.21 -15.15
C LYS A 218 -23.23 10.75 -16.10
N GLY A 219 -24.46 10.95 -15.60
CA GLY A 219 -25.58 11.47 -16.40
C GLY A 219 -25.43 12.94 -16.83
N PHE A 220 -24.43 13.65 -16.32
CA PHE A 220 -24.18 15.07 -16.59
C PHE A 220 -22.91 15.31 -17.42
N LEU A 221 -22.25 14.24 -17.88
CA LEU A 221 -21.00 14.26 -18.64
C LEU A 221 -21.22 13.89 -20.10
#